data_AF-A0AAD4M8T2-F1
#
_entry.id   AF-A0AAD4M8T2-F1
#
_cell.length_a   1.000
_cell.length_b   1.000
_cell.length_c   1.000
_cell.angle_alpha   90.00
_cell.angle_beta   90.00
_cell.angle_gamma   90.00
#
_symmetry.space_group_name_H-M   'P 1'
#
loop_
_entity.id
_entity.type
_entity.pdbx_description
1 polymer ?
#
loop_
_entity_poly.entity_id
_entity_poly.type
_entity_poly.pdbx_seq_one_letter_code
_entity_poly.pdbx_strand_id
1 'polypeptide(L)'
;WGAPEGRKWAMFMTAGGHFAAAIVRVSKPEQKRLNRPRPDTEVLLHKTFHRYTTRRKQGGSQSVNDNAKGPAKSAGAQLRRYGEQALRDDIRNLLSDWADEINQCERIWIRASTSNRRIFLDYDGAVIAKGDERLRTFPFPTRRPTQSELERCLLELTRDEAYLASLPKPKVKPQVLPLCLWRRNKGTKTIKEEELIRDKWTRLLDMVDHGRLDAVKDFWEREGQGLGGVDTRIPPWTGEKVIWWLLNEAHADPTIEVPAEVPGIEQDLLGDNSEIVRPHRTAYDLASSRAVRDVFRRSAGAHPDLWDWLGAGRVPSVLSQEMEDERLKDKIKERESKEKERASQLVEVADIPIDEPPVRSETNNGPRRLGGSAGSADAVAGLTPEMIAKVERERRARAAEARLNMLSGR
;
A
#
# COMPACT_ATOMS: atom_id res chain seq x y z
N TRP A 1 -15.13 -35.89 -33.80
CA TRP A 1 -15.00 -34.48 -33.39
C TRP A 1 -13.53 -34.11 -33.29
N GLY A 2 -12.94 -33.54 -34.34
CA GLY A 2 -11.54 -33.12 -34.35
C GLY A 2 -11.14 -32.63 -35.73
N ALA A 3 -11.38 -31.35 -36.00
CA ALA A 3 -10.88 -30.71 -37.22
C ALA A 3 -9.34 -30.73 -37.25
N PRO A 4 -8.71 -30.84 -38.43
CA PRO A 4 -7.26 -30.93 -38.61
C PRO A 4 -6.46 -29.69 -38.15
N GLU A 5 -7.12 -28.59 -37.76
CA GLU A 5 -6.48 -27.28 -37.48
C GLU A 5 -6.09 -27.00 -36.01
N GLY A 6 -6.13 -27.99 -35.12
CA GLY A 6 -5.82 -27.79 -33.70
C GLY A 6 -6.90 -26.99 -32.94
N ARG A 7 -6.78 -26.89 -31.62
CA ARG A 7 -7.77 -26.25 -30.74
C ARG A 7 -7.31 -24.84 -30.37
N LYS A 8 -8.16 -23.81 -30.56
CA LYS A 8 -7.84 -22.43 -30.16
C LYS A 8 -8.29 -22.18 -28.72
N TRP A 9 -7.41 -21.66 -27.88
CA TRP A 9 -7.71 -21.22 -26.51
C TRP A 9 -7.39 -19.73 -26.35
N ALA A 10 -8.26 -19.00 -25.66
CA ALA A 10 -8.02 -17.62 -25.26
C ALA A 10 -7.60 -17.57 -23.78
N MET A 11 -6.60 -16.75 -23.47
CA MET A 11 -6.05 -16.60 -22.13
C MET A 11 -5.92 -15.12 -21.78
N PHE A 12 -6.57 -14.71 -20.69
CA PHE A 12 -6.58 -13.33 -20.22
C PHE A 12 -6.16 -13.24 -18.75
N MET A 13 -5.28 -12.30 -18.43
CA MET A 13 -4.84 -12.02 -17.06
C MET A 13 -4.84 -10.53 -16.77
N THR A 14 -5.48 -10.13 -15.67
CA THR A 14 -5.41 -8.76 -15.14
C THR A 14 -5.12 -8.72 -13.65
N ALA A 15 -4.15 -7.90 -13.23
CA ALA A 15 -3.84 -7.65 -11.83
C ALA A 15 -3.02 -6.36 -11.65
N GLY A 16 -3.42 -5.49 -10.72
CA GLY A 16 -2.63 -4.30 -10.34
C GLY A 16 -2.30 -3.35 -11.51
N GLY A 17 -3.20 -3.24 -12.48
CA GLY A 17 -2.98 -2.44 -13.69
C GLY A 17 -2.15 -3.12 -14.77
N HIS A 18 -1.68 -4.34 -14.56
CA HIS A 18 -1.08 -5.17 -15.60
C HIS A 18 -2.15 -5.96 -16.31
N PHE A 19 -2.04 -6.02 -17.62
CA PHE A 19 -2.88 -6.85 -18.47
C PHE A 19 -2.01 -7.66 -19.44
N ALA A 20 -2.34 -8.93 -19.59
CA ALA A 20 -1.75 -9.81 -20.58
C ALA A 20 -2.87 -10.66 -21.22
N ALA A 21 -2.86 -10.76 -22.54
CA ALA A 21 -3.76 -11.59 -23.31
C ALA A 21 -2.99 -12.39 -24.36
N ALA A 22 -3.42 -13.62 -24.61
CA ALA A 22 -2.95 -14.43 -25.71
C ALA A 22 -4.07 -15.32 -26.28
N ILE A 23 -4.06 -15.51 -27.59
CA ILE A 23 -4.83 -16.54 -28.29
C ILE A 23 -3.81 -17.55 -28.82
N VAL A 24 -4.01 -18.80 -28.44
CA VAL A 24 -3.04 -19.87 -28.71
C VAL A 24 -3.73 -21.04 -29.39
N ARG A 25 -3.05 -21.64 -30.36
CA ARG A 25 -3.43 -22.90 -30.98
C ARG A 25 -2.70 -24.04 -30.28
N VAL A 26 -3.45 -24.97 -29.73
CA VAL A 26 -2.95 -26.16 -29.04
C VAL A 26 -3.21 -27.36 -29.95
N SER A 27 -2.14 -28.00 -30.43
CA SER A 27 -2.22 -29.25 -31.19
C SER A 27 -1.67 -30.42 -30.36
N LYS A 28 -2.13 -31.64 -30.64
CA LYS A 28 -1.53 -32.84 -30.04
C LYS A 28 -0.17 -33.07 -30.69
N PRO A 29 0.88 -33.38 -29.92
CA PRO A 29 2.19 -33.64 -30.51
C PRO A 29 2.10 -34.86 -31.42
N GLU A 30 2.47 -34.69 -32.69
CA GLU A 30 2.65 -35.80 -33.60
C GLU A 30 3.81 -36.68 -33.08
N GLN A 31 3.58 -37.98 -32.91
CA GLN A 31 4.50 -38.95 -32.27
C GLN A 31 5.88 -39.10 -32.97
N LYS A 32 6.16 -38.35 -34.04
CA LYS A 32 7.37 -38.53 -34.88
C LYS A 32 8.62 -37.80 -34.39
N ARG A 33 8.58 -36.98 -33.33
CA ARG A 33 9.78 -36.29 -32.84
C ARG A 33 10.35 -37.01 -31.60
N LEU A 34 11.37 -37.82 -31.88
CA LEU A 34 12.22 -38.54 -30.93
C LEU A 34 13.02 -37.55 -30.06
N ASN A 35 12.34 -36.90 -29.10
CA ASN A 35 12.82 -36.39 -27.81
C ASN A 35 11.91 -35.25 -27.33
N ARG A 36 11.04 -35.59 -26.37
CA ARG A 36 10.03 -34.78 -25.65
C ARG A 36 8.64 -34.74 -26.33
N PRO A 37 7.61 -35.38 -25.73
CA PRO A 37 6.22 -35.13 -26.08
C PRO A 37 5.83 -33.76 -25.51
N ARG A 38 6.21 -32.67 -26.19
CA ARG A 38 5.68 -31.34 -25.90
C ARG A 38 4.58 -31.07 -26.92
N PRO A 39 3.35 -30.77 -26.50
CA PRO A 39 2.31 -30.33 -27.43
C PRO A 39 2.84 -29.13 -28.21
N ASP A 40 2.63 -29.15 -29.52
CA ASP A 40 3.05 -28.04 -30.38
C ASP A 40 2.03 -26.92 -30.20
N THR A 41 2.42 -25.95 -29.38
CA THR A 41 1.60 -24.79 -29.00
C THR A 41 2.10 -23.56 -29.74
N GLU A 42 1.27 -23.00 -30.60
CA GLU A 42 1.56 -21.82 -31.38
C GLU A 42 0.79 -20.62 -30.82
N VAL A 43 1.48 -19.50 -30.58
CA VAL A 43 0.84 -18.25 -30.13
C VAL A 43 0.42 -17.46 -31.37
N LEU A 44 -0.89 -17.35 -31.61
CA LEU A 44 -1.44 -16.65 -32.78
C LEU A 44 -1.42 -15.14 -32.55
N LEU A 45 -1.95 -14.71 -31.40
CA LEU A 45 -2.04 -13.31 -31.03
C LEU A 45 -1.62 -13.15 -29.58
N HIS A 46 -0.88 -12.09 -29.27
CA HIS A 46 -0.53 -11.73 -27.90
C HIS A 46 -0.51 -10.22 -27.75
N LYS A 47 -0.94 -9.73 -26.58
CA LYS A 47 -0.88 -8.31 -26.25
C LYS A 47 -0.72 -8.13 -24.75
N THR A 48 0.20 -7.25 -24.37
CA THR A 48 0.46 -6.91 -22.97
C THR A 48 0.55 -5.41 -22.83
N PHE A 49 -0.07 -4.84 -21.80
CA PHE A 49 0.05 -3.42 -21.49
C PHE A 49 -0.11 -3.17 -19.98
N HIS A 50 0.29 -1.98 -19.55
CA HIS A 50 0.24 -1.57 -18.16
C HIS A 50 -0.31 -0.15 -18.02
N ARG A 51 -1.22 0.04 -17.06
CA ARG A 51 -1.70 1.36 -16.63
C ARG A 51 -1.48 1.53 -15.13
N TYR A 52 -1.15 2.74 -14.71
CA TYR A 52 -0.97 3.08 -13.31
C TYR A 52 -2.33 3.16 -12.59
N THR A 53 -2.68 2.11 -11.83
CA THR A 53 -3.98 1.98 -11.14
C THR A 53 -3.85 1.88 -9.62
N THR A 54 -2.68 1.49 -9.11
CA THR A 54 -2.46 1.24 -7.67
C THR A 54 -1.34 2.12 -7.11
N ARG A 55 -1.40 2.42 -5.80
CA ARG A 55 -0.33 3.18 -5.12
C ARG A 55 0.86 2.28 -4.79
N ARG A 56 2.08 2.78 -5.01
CA ARG A 56 3.32 2.11 -4.58
C ARG A 56 3.29 1.89 -3.06
N LYS A 57 3.64 0.68 -2.61
CA LYS A 57 3.69 0.23 -1.19
C LYS A 57 2.35 -0.01 -0.47
N GLN A 58 1.23 0.58 -0.91
CA GLN A 58 -0.06 0.37 -0.24
C GLN A 58 -0.85 -0.81 -0.81
N GLY A 59 -0.63 -1.17 -2.08
CA GLY A 59 -1.37 -2.26 -2.74
C GLY A 59 -2.88 -1.99 -2.88
N GLY A 60 -3.58 -2.81 -3.67
CA GLY A 60 -5.03 -2.68 -3.89
C GLY A 60 -5.44 -1.68 -4.98
N SER A 61 -6.59 -1.94 -5.62
CA SER A 61 -7.17 -1.02 -6.62
C SER A 61 -7.79 0.21 -5.96
N GLN A 62 -7.73 1.34 -6.66
CA GLN A 62 -8.25 2.62 -6.17
C GLN A 62 -9.77 2.56 -5.97
N SER A 63 -10.49 1.92 -6.89
CA SER A 63 -11.94 1.68 -6.78
C SER A 63 -12.34 0.94 -5.49
N VAL A 64 -11.58 -0.06 -5.06
CA VAL A 64 -11.87 -0.81 -3.83
C VAL A 64 -11.64 0.07 -2.60
N ASN A 65 -10.59 0.88 -2.61
CA ASN A 65 -10.30 1.79 -1.51
C ASN A 65 -11.32 2.94 -1.43
N ASP A 66 -11.75 3.48 -2.56
CA ASP A 66 -12.79 4.51 -2.63
C ASP A 66 -14.15 3.98 -2.14
N ASN A 67 -14.48 2.71 -2.43
CA ASN A 67 -15.70 2.08 -1.93
C ASN A 67 -15.65 1.80 -0.41
N ALA A 68 -14.46 1.56 0.14
CA ALA A 68 -14.29 1.24 1.56
C ALA A 68 -14.14 2.49 2.46
N LYS A 69 -13.41 3.51 2.00
CA LYS A 69 -13.05 4.71 2.80
C LYS A 69 -13.63 6.01 2.25
N GLY A 70 -14.42 5.93 1.18
CA GLY A 70 -14.96 7.08 0.46
C GLY A 70 -14.01 7.62 -0.62
N PRO A 71 -14.54 8.31 -1.65
CA PRO A 71 -13.75 8.79 -2.76
C PRO A 71 -12.82 9.91 -2.35
N ALA A 72 -11.52 9.64 -2.29
CA ALA A 72 -10.52 10.68 -2.08
C ALA A 72 -10.49 11.65 -3.27
N LYS A 73 -10.42 12.97 -3.01
CA LYS A 73 -10.37 14.03 -4.05
C LYS A 73 -8.95 14.44 -4.45
N SER A 74 -7.92 13.69 -4.06
CA SER A 74 -6.53 14.05 -4.38
C SER A 74 -6.18 13.81 -5.85
N ALA A 75 -5.27 14.61 -6.40
CA ALA A 75 -4.77 14.45 -7.77
C ALA A 75 -4.23 13.03 -8.04
N GLY A 76 -3.55 12.43 -7.05
CA GLY A 76 -3.06 11.06 -7.16
C GLY A 76 -4.16 9.99 -7.18
N ALA A 77 -5.31 10.24 -6.55
CA ALA A 77 -6.48 9.36 -6.63
C ALA A 77 -7.17 9.49 -8.00
N GLN A 78 -7.32 10.72 -8.52
CA GLN A 78 -7.91 10.98 -9.84
C GLN A 78 -7.10 10.31 -10.97
N LEU A 79 -5.76 10.42 -10.95
CA LEU A 79 -4.89 9.78 -11.95
C LEU A 79 -5.06 8.25 -11.97
N ARG A 80 -5.26 7.61 -10.80
CA ARG A 80 -5.50 6.16 -10.73
C ARG A 80 -6.89 5.77 -11.22
N ARG A 81 -7.93 6.57 -10.94
CA ARG A 81 -9.28 6.36 -11.49
C ARG A 81 -9.27 6.45 -13.01
N TYR A 82 -8.62 7.48 -13.55
CA TYR A 82 -8.43 7.63 -14.99
C TYR A 82 -7.64 6.46 -15.57
N GLY A 83 -6.57 6.02 -14.89
CA GLY A 83 -5.81 4.83 -15.26
C GLY A 83 -6.62 3.54 -15.27
N GLU A 84 -7.54 3.36 -14.31
CA GLU A 84 -8.46 2.21 -14.24
C GLU A 84 -9.48 2.26 -15.38
N GLN A 85 -10.02 3.44 -15.69
CA GLN A 85 -10.95 3.65 -16.80
C GLN A 85 -10.27 3.38 -18.14
N ALA A 86 -9.10 3.98 -18.39
CA ALA A 86 -8.32 3.75 -19.60
C ALA A 86 -7.94 2.27 -19.75
N LEU A 87 -7.56 1.59 -18.67
CA LEU A 87 -7.28 0.15 -18.71
C LEU A 87 -8.51 -0.66 -19.13
N ARG A 88 -9.69 -0.31 -18.60
CA ARG A 88 -10.96 -0.96 -18.95
C ARG A 88 -11.30 -0.74 -20.42
N ASP A 89 -11.12 0.46 -20.94
CA ASP A 89 -11.40 0.80 -22.34
C ASP A 89 -10.41 0.12 -23.29
N ASP A 90 -9.11 0.11 -22.96
CA ASP A 90 -8.08 -0.60 -23.72
C ASP A 90 -8.37 -2.12 -23.81
N ILE A 91 -8.82 -2.74 -22.70
CA ILE A 91 -9.19 -4.16 -22.68
C ILE A 91 -10.42 -4.41 -23.55
N ARG A 92 -11.42 -3.54 -23.52
CA ARG A 92 -12.65 -3.69 -24.32
C ARG A 92 -12.38 -3.55 -25.80
N ASN A 93 -11.59 -2.55 -26.18
CA ASN A 93 -11.17 -2.37 -27.56
C ASN A 93 -10.44 -3.62 -28.06
N LEU A 94 -9.52 -4.18 -27.25
CA LEU A 94 -8.85 -5.44 -27.59
C LEU A 94 -9.83 -6.61 -27.76
N LEU A 95 -10.82 -6.75 -26.88
CA LEU A 95 -11.81 -7.83 -26.98
C LEU A 95 -12.64 -7.70 -28.24
N SER A 96 -13.01 -6.47 -28.63
CA SER A 96 -13.69 -6.19 -29.90
C SER A 96 -12.82 -6.51 -31.10
N ASP A 97 -11.55 -6.10 -31.10
CA ASP A 97 -10.58 -6.41 -32.16
C ASP A 97 -10.37 -7.92 -32.33
N TRP A 98 -10.44 -8.68 -31.23
CA TRP A 98 -10.23 -10.12 -31.20
C TRP A 98 -11.53 -10.93 -31.21
N ALA A 99 -12.68 -10.31 -31.46
CA ALA A 99 -13.99 -10.95 -31.29
C ALA A 99 -14.14 -12.22 -32.13
N ASP A 100 -13.72 -12.17 -33.39
CA ASP A 100 -13.81 -13.32 -34.31
C ASP A 100 -12.97 -14.51 -33.84
N GLU A 101 -11.76 -14.24 -33.36
CA GLU A 101 -10.86 -15.27 -32.84
C GLU A 101 -11.34 -15.83 -31.50
N ILE A 102 -11.89 -14.98 -30.61
CA ILE A 102 -12.48 -15.40 -29.34
C ILE A 102 -13.70 -16.30 -29.57
N ASN A 103 -14.53 -15.99 -30.57
CA ASN A 103 -15.69 -16.80 -30.92
C ASN A 103 -15.31 -18.21 -31.40
N GLN A 104 -14.16 -18.35 -32.06
CA GLN A 104 -13.63 -19.64 -32.50
C GLN A 104 -12.92 -20.44 -31.38
N CYS A 105 -12.69 -19.85 -30.21
CA CYS A 105 -12.01 -20.53 -29.12
C CYS A 105 -12.90 -21.60 -28.46
N GLU A 106 -12.30 -22.76 -28.16
CA GLU A 106 -12.93 -23.84 -27.39
C GLU A 106 -13.01 -23.48 -25.90
N ARG A 107 -11.96 -22.83 -25.38
CA ARG A 107 -11.80 -22.52 -23.95
C ARG A 107 -11.30 -21.10 -23.76
N ILE A 108 -11.85 -20.42 -22.77
CA ILE A 108 -11.49 -19.05 -22.41
C ILE A 108 -11.07 -19.03 -20.94
N TRP A 109 -9.77 -18.83 -20.70
CA TRP A 109 -9.20 -18.74 -19.37
C TRP A 109 -9.10 -17.29 -18.93
N ILE A 110 -9.77 -16.92 -17.84
CA ILE A 110 -9.73 -15.56 -17.29
C ILE A 110 -9.21 -15.59 -15.85
N ARG A 111 -8.11 -14.88 -15.62
CA ARG A 111 -7.66 -14.46 -14.28
C ARG A 111 -7.95 -12.98 -14.10
N ALA A 112 -8.85 -12.67 -13.18
CA ALA A 112 -9.13 -11.30 -12.74
C ALA A 112 -9.49 -11.29 -11.26
N SER A 113 -9.30 -10.16 -10.59
CA SER A 113 -9.94 -9.92 -9.28
C SER A 113 -11.46 -9.83 -9.44
N THR A 114 -12.22 -9.99 -8.35
CA THR A 114 -13.69 -9.91 -8.37
C THR A 114 -14.18 -8.61 -9.03
N SER A 115 -13.54 -7.48 -8.72
CA SER A 115 -13.87 -6.17 -9.32
C SER A 115 -13.54 -6.12 -10.81
N ASN A 116 -12.37 -6.62 -11.22
CA ASN A 116 -11.92 -6.55 -12.62
C ASN A 116 -12.62 -7.56 -13.52
N ARG A 117 -13.23 -8.62 -12.98
CA ARG A 117 -13.95 -9.62 -13.79
C ARG A 117 -15.12 -8.99 -14.56
N ARG A 118 -15.71 -7.92 -14.02
CA ARG A 118 -16.77 -7.13 -14.67
C ARG A 118 -16.30 -6.45 -15.96
N ILE A 119 -14.99 -6.18 -16.11
CA ILE A 119 -14.43 -5.59 -17.34
C ILE A 119 -14.68 -6.49 -18.55
N PHE A 120 -14.65 -7.81 -18.36
CA PHE A 120 -14.78 -8.81 -19.42
C PHE A 120 -16.21 -9.27 -19.69
N LEU A 121 -17.07 -9.29 -18.66
CA LEU A 121 -18.38 -9.99 -18.73
C LEU A 121 -19.60 -9.09 -18.56
N ASP A 122 -19.43 -7.88 -18.01
CA ASP A 122 -20.53 -7.07 -17.48
C ASP A 122 -20.53 -5.69 -18.16
N TYR A 123 -20.76 -5.71 -19.48
CA TYR A 123 -20.84 -4.50 -20.31
C TYR A 123 -21.71 -4.67 -21.54
N ASP A 124 -22.21 -3.56 -22.06
CA ASP A 124 -23.08 -3.55 -23.23
C ASP A 124 -22.29 -3.94 -24.50
N GLY A 125 -22.82 -4.88 -25.28
CA GLY A 125 -22.10 -5.49 -26.40
C GLY A 125 -20.92 -6.39 -26.00
N ALA A 126 -20.98 -7.04 -24.83
CA ALA A 126 -19.90 -7.94 -24.40
C ALA A 126 -19.69 -9.12 -25.36
N VAL A 127 -18.45 -9.26 -25.85
CA VAL A 127 -18.03 -10.38 -26.72
C VAL A 127 -18.16 -11.73 -26.00
N ILE A 128 -18.01 -11.72 -24.67
CA ILE A 128 -18.05 -12.91 -23.83
C ILE A 128 -19.24 -12.81 -22.87
N ALA A 129 -20.17 -13.74 -22.96
CA ALA A 129 -21.33 -13.80 -22.07
C ALA A 129 -20.96 -14.33 -20.67
N LYS A 130 -21.59 -13.81 -19.61
CA LYS A 130 -21.34 -14.19 -18.21
C LYS A 130 -21.55 -15.69 -17.92
N GLY A 131 -22.45 -16.34 -18.67
CA GLY A 131 -22.82 -17.75 -18.52
C GLY A 131 -22.18 -18.68 -19.56
N ASP A 132 -21.18 -18.22 -20.31
CA ASP A 132 -20.56 -19.04 -21.36
C ASP A 132 -19.82 -20.25 -20.75
N GLU A 133 -20.19 -21.46 -21.21
CA GLU A 133 -19.60 -22.73 -20.75
C GLU A 133 -18.11 -22.86 -21.06
N ARG A 134 -17.56 -22.02 -21.95
CA ARG A 134 -16.13 -21.99 -22.30
C ARG A 134 -15.29 -21.28 -21.24
N LEU A 135 -15.91 -20.52 -20.34
CA LEU A 135 -15.21 -19.76 -19.31
C LEU A 135 -14.63 -20.68 -18.23
N ARG A 136 -13.32 -20.53 -17.98
CA ARG A 136 -12.59 -21.23 -16.93
C ARG A 136 -11.66 -20.27 -16.19
N THR A 137 -11.27 -20.66 -14.98
CA THR A 137 -10.25 -19.97 -14.18
C THR A 137 -9.06 -20.91 -14.02
N PHE A 138 -7.84 -20.37 -14.03
CA PHE A 138 -6.62 -21.14 -13.87
C PHE A 138 -6.65 -21.98 -12.57
N PRO A 139 -6.43 -23.31 -12.64
CA PRO A 139 -6.53 -24.21 -11.48
C PRO A 139 -5.29 -24.20 -10.57
N PHE A 140 -4.39 -23.23 -10.75
CA PHE A 140 -3.11 -23.12 -10.04
C PHE A 140 -2.77 -21.64 -9.81
N PRO A 141 -1.84 -21.34 -8.88
CA PRO A 141 -1.43 -19.96 -8.63
C PRO A 141 -0.71 -19.32 -9.83
N THR A 142 -1.18 -18.14 -10.22
CA THR A 142 -0.61 -17.32 -11.31
C THR A 142 0.18 -16.14 -10.74
N ARG A 143 1.26 -15.75 -11.41
CA ARG A 143 2.11 -14.61 -11.05
C ARG A 143 1.58 -13.29 -11.64
N ARG A 144 2.47 -12.31 -11.79
CA ARG A 144 2.16 -11.02 -12.42
C ARG A 144 1.81 -11.25 -13.91
N PRO A 145 0.75 -10.61 -14.44
CA PRO A 145 0.40 -10.72 -15.85
C PRO A 145 1.56 -10.26 -16.76
N THR A 146 2.17 -11.21 -17.47
CA THR A 146 3.18 -11.00 -18.51
C THR A 146 2.98 -12.05 -19.59
N GLN A 147 3.59 -11.86 -20.76
CA GLN A 147 3.56 -12.87 -21.83
C GLN A 147 4.18 -14.20 -21.36
N SER A 148 5.36 -14.15 -20.73
CA SER A 148 6.03 -15.36 -20.22
C SER A 148 5.21 -16.10 -19.16
N GLU A 149 4.38 -15.39 -18.40
CA GLU A 149 3.47 -16.00 -17.45
C GLU A 149 2.31 -16.72 -18.15
N LEU A 150 1.76 -16.17 -19.23
CA LEU A 150 0.78 -16.86 -20.07
C LEU A 150 1.36 -18.14 -20.68
N GLU A 151 2.58 -18.07 -21.20
CA GLU A 151 3.31 -19.22 -21.74
C GLU A 151 3.56 -20.29 -20.67
N ARG A 152 3.98 -19.89 -19.46
CA ARG A 152 4.12 -20.82 -18.31
C ARG A 152 2.79 -21.48 -17.98
N CYS A 153 1.71 -20.71 -17.91
CA CYS A 153 0.38 -21.23 -17.59
C CYS A 153 -0.13 -22.17 -18.68
N LEU A 154 0.17 -21.89 -19.95
CA LEU A 154 -0.16 -22.76 -21.07
C LEU A 154 0.56 -24.11 -20.95
N LEU A 155 1.85 -24.10 -20.62
CA LEU A 155 2.62 -25.33 -20.38
C LEU A 155 2.08 -26.12 -19.18
N GLU A 156 1.59 -25.46 -18.14
CA GLU A 156 0.96 -26.13 -16.99
C GLU A 156 -0.42 -26.72 -17.32
N LEU A 157 -1.22 -26.05 -18.16
CA LEU A 157 -2.52 -26.55 -18.62
C LEU A 157 -2.43 -27.69 -19.63
N THR A 158 -1.36 -27.71 -20.43
CA THR A 158 -1.14 -28.71 -21.49
C THR A 158 -0.30 -29.89 -21.04
N ARG A 159 0.32 -29.82 -19.86
CA ARG A 159 0.91 -30.99 -19.20
C ARG A 159 -0.21 -31.97 -18.86
N ASP A 160 -0.06 -33.21 -19.33
CA ASP A 160 -1.10 -34.24 -19.32
C ASP A 160 -1.85 -34.35 -17.97
N GLU A 161 -3.18 -34.28 -18.03
CA GLU A 161 -4.09 -34.66 -16.94
C GLU A 161 -3.78 -36.05 -16.38
N ALA A 162 -3.21 -36.94 -17.21
CA ALA A 162 -2.73 -38.25 -16.80
C ALA A 162 -1.56 -38.20 -15.79
N TYR A 163 -0.73 -37.14 -15.81
CA TYR A 163 0.31 -36.92 -14.80
C TYR A 163 -0.28 -36.38 -13.49
N LEU A 164 -1.29 -35.52 -13.54
CA LEU A 164 -2.01 -35.05 -12.34
C LEU A 164 -2.81 -36.18 -11.67
N ALA A 165 -3.32 -37.15 -12.44
CA ALA A 165 -4.00 -38.33 -11.94
C ALA A 165 -3.04 -39.45 -11.46
N SER A 166 -1.82 -39.53 -12.02
CA SER A 166 -0.81 -40.53 -11.65
C SER A 166 0.23 -40.05 -10.65
N LEU A 167 0.30 -38.75 -10.37
CA LEU A 167 0.99 -38.25 -9.19
C LEU A 167 0.35 -38.95 -7.99
N PRO A 168 1.13 -39.68 -7.16
CA PRO A 168 0.60 -40.12 -5.89
C PRO A 168 0.12 -38.85 -5.21
N LYS A 169 -1.20 -38.76 -4.92
CA LYS A 169 -1.76 -37.69 -4.09
C LYS A 169 -0.72 -37.49 -3.01
N PRO A 170 -0.06 -36.33 -2.93
CA PRO A 170 1.08 -36.17 -2.04
C PRO A 170 0.59 -36.72 -0.71
N LYS A 171 1.23 -37.79 -0.20
CA LYS A 171 0.92 -38.30 1.13
C LYS A 171 0.94 -37.04 1.96
N VAL A 172 -0.23 -36.66 2.45
CA VAL A 172 -0.39 -35.47 3.25
C VAL A 172 0.60 -35.73 4.37
N LYS A 173 1.81 -35.15 4.31
CA LYS A 173 2.59 -34.90 5.51
C LYS A 173 1.53 -34.29 6.40
N PRO A 174 1.17 -34.90 7.54
CA PRO A 174 0.08 -34.40 8.35
C PRO A 174 0.34 -32.91 8.44
N GLN A 175 -0.48 -32.15 7.71
CA GLN A 175 -0.64 -30.77 8.05
C GLN A 175 -1.15 -30.97 9.45
N VAL A 176 -0.34 -30.58 10.44
CA VAL A 176 -0.90 -30.13 11.70
C VAL A 176 -2.01 -29.22 11.23
N LEU A 177 -3.24 -29.74 11.29
CA LEU A 177 -4.42 -28.93 11.13
C LEU A 177 -4.10 -27.75 12.04
N PRO A 178 -4.11 -26.49 11.55
CA PRO A 178 -4.61 -25.50 12.48
C PRO A 178 -5.92 -26.12 12.92
N LEU A 179 -6.03 -26.48 14.19
CA LEU A 179 -7.24 -27.01 14.75
C LEU A 179 -8.26 -25.88 14.67
N CYS A 180 -8.74 -25.59 13.47
CA CYS A 180 -10.00 -24.93 13.20
C CYS A 180 -11.05 -26.01 13.43
N LEU A 181 -11.05 -26.52 14.67
CA LEU A 181 -12.26 -26.99 15.28
C LEU A 181 -13.20 -25.81 15.19
N TRP A 182 -14.39 -26.04 14.68
CA TRP A 182 -15.46 -25.09 14.81
C TRP A 182 -15.57 -24.65 16.28
N ARG A 183 -15.03 -23.48 16.63
CA ARG A 183 -15.50 -22.74 17.80
C ARG A 183 -16.82 -22.10 17.42
N ARG A 184 -17.82 -22.97 17.22
CA ARG A 184 -19.21 -22.57 17.17
C ARG A 184 -19.55 -22.08 18.58
N ASN A 185 -19.73 -20.77 18.67
CA ASN A 185 -20.42 -20.04 19.74
C ASN A 185 -19.84 -20.19 21.17
N LYS A 186 -18.63 -19.67 21.37
CA LYS A 186 -18.26 -18.95 22.62
C LYS A 186 -17.69 -17.55 22.38
N GLY A 187 -17.42 -17.16 21.12
CA GLY A 187 -16.75 -15.90 20.77
C GLY A 187 -17.60 -14.63 20.83
N THR A 188 -18.93 -14.71 20.87
CA THR A 188 -19.77 -13.49 20.90
C THR A 188 -19.76 -12.79 22.27
N LYS A 189 -19.39 -13.49 23.35
CA LYS A 189 -19.21 -12.88 24.68
C LYS A 189 -17.83 -12.23 24.80
N THR A 190 -16.78 -12.91 24.37
CA THR A 190 -15.41 -12.39 24.39
C THR A 190 -15.23 -11.17 23.48
N ILE A 191 -15.87 -11.14 22.29
CA ILE A 191 -15.82 -9.97 21.40
C ILE A 191 -16.47 -8.74 22.05
N LYS A 192 -17.60 -8.90 22.77
CA LYS A 192 -18.27 -7.79 23.47
C LYS A 192 -17.47 -7.31 24.68
N GLU A 193 -16.87 -8.23 25.43
CA GLU A 193 -16.00 -7.91 26.56
C GLU A 193 -14.72 -7.19 26.10
N GLU A 194 -14.13 -7.60 24.97
CA GLU A 194 -13.00 -6.92 24.33
C GLU A 194 -13.36 -5.52 23.80
N GLU A 195 -14.55 -5.35 23.20
CA GLU A 195 -15.06 -4.04 22.79
C GLU A 195 -15.26 -3.10 23.98
N LEU A 196 -15.80 -3.59 25.10
CA LEU A 196 -15.96 -2.80 26.33
C LEU A 196 -14.61 -2.36 26.90
N ILE A 197 -13.61 -3.25 26.91
CA ILE A 197 -12.24 -2.90 27.32
C ILE A 197 -11.67 -1.83 26.39
N ARG A 198 -11.85 -1.97 25.08
CA ARG A 198 -11.38 -0.99 24.09
C ARG A 198 -12.06 0.37 24.24
N ASP A 199 -13.35 0.40 24.51
CA ASP A 199 -14.12 1.62 24.74
C ASP A 199 -13.66 2.31 26.03
N LYS A 200 -13.42 1.55 27.10
CA LYS A 200 -12.86 2.07 28.36
C LYS A 200 -11.48 2.69 28.14
N TRP A 201 -10.59 2.01 27.42
CA TRP A 201 -9.27 2.55 27.03
C TRP A 201 -9.40 3.82 26.19
N THR A 202 -10.37 3.88 25.29
CA THR A 202 -10.59 5.05 24.42
C THR A 202 -11.10 6.26 25.21
N ARG A 203 -11.99 6.04 26.19
CA ARG A 203 -12.43 7.10 27.12
C ARG A 203 -11.29 7.60 28.00
N LEU A 204 -10.46 6.70 28.52
CA LEU A 204 -9.26 7.04 29.29
C LEU A 204 -8.30 7.90 28.46
N LEU A 205 -8.01 7.48 27.22
CA LEU A 205 -7.17 8.21 26.28
C LEU A 205 -7.71 9.61 26.02
N ASP A 206 -9.02 9.75 25.79
CA ASP A 206 -9.67 11.05 25.59
C ASP A 206 -9.51 11.97 26.81
N MET A 207 -9.66 11.46 28.03
CA MET A 207 -9.47 12.27 29.24
C MET A 207 -8.02 12.72 29.43
N VAL A 208 -7.05 11.83 29.15
CA VAL A 208 -5.62 12.14 29.21
C VAL A 208 -5.21 13.12 28.12
N ASP A 209 -5.74 12.97 26.90
CA ASP A 209 -5.45 13.89 25.79
C ASP A 209 -5.96 15.31 26.04
N HIS A 210 -7.10 15.42 26.73
CA HIS A 210 -7.69 16.70 27.15
C HIS A 210 -7.14 17.23 28.49
N GLY A 211 -6.16 16.54 29.10
CA GLY A 211 -5.50 17.01 30.34
C GLY A 211 -6.38 17.01 31.58
N ARG A 212 -7.49 16.25 31.61
CA ARG A 212 -8.41 16.17 32.74
C ARG A 212 -7.91 15.17 33.79
N LEU A 213 -6.80 15.48 34.46
CA LEU A 213 -6.10 14.54 35.35
C LEU A 213 -6.96 14.05 36.53
N ASP A 214 -7.77 14.93 37.14
CA ASP A 214 -8.65 14.55 38.26
C ASP A 214 -9.73 13.56 37.80
N ALA A 215 -10.31 13.77 36.62
CA ALA A 215 -11.27 12.85 36.02
C ALA A 215 -10.64 11.50 35.67
N VAL A 216 -9.35 11.48 35.31
CA VAL A 216 -8.61 10.23 35.06
C VAL A 216 -8.40 9.46 36.37
N LYS A 217 -8.05 10.13 37.47
CA LYS A 217 -7.91 9.51 38.80
C LYS A 217 -9.23 8.89 39.26
N ASP A 218 -10.32 9.65 39.22
CA ASP A 218 -11.67 9.17 39.57
C ASP A 218 -12.13 7.99 38.69
N PHE A 219 -11.82 8.05 37.39
CA PHE A 219 -12.15 6.98 36.45
C PHE A 219 -11.31 5.73 36.70
N TRP A 220 -10.03 5.88 37.01
CA TRP A 220 -9.12 4.78 37.28
C TRP A 220 -9.43 4.07 38.60
N GLU A 221 -9.85 4.79 39.63
CA GLU A 221 -10.32 4.19 40.89
C GLU A 221 -11.57 3.31 40.69
N ARG A 222 -12.46 3.70 39.78
CA ARG A 222 -13.72 2.98 39.51
C ARG A 222 -13.56 1.84 38.51
N GLU A 223 -12.77 2.03 37.46
CA GLU A 223 -12.71 1.13 36.30
C GLU A 223 -11.33 0.49 36.09
N GLY A 224 -10.30 0.90 36.85
CA GLY A 224 -8.91 0.46 36.70
C GLY A 224 -8.72 -1.03 36.96
N GLN A 225 -9.48 -1.63 37.88
CA GLN A 225 -9.48 -3.09 38.09
C GLN A 225 -9.97 -3.85 36.84
N GLY A 226 -10.94 -3.29 36.11
CA GLY A 226 -11.46 -3.86 34.87
C GLY A 226 -10.54 -3.66 33.66
N LEU A 227 -9.53 -2.78 33.77
CA LEU A 227 -8.50 -2.53 32.76
C LEU A 227 -7.22 -3.36 32.99
N GLY A 228 -7.17 -4.15 34.07
CA GLY A 228 -6.00 -4.98 34.42
C GLY A 228 -5.11 -4.41 35.52
N GLY A 229 -5.54 -3.34 36.21
CA GLY A 229 -4.77 -2.71 37.28
C GLY A 229 -3.69 -1.74 36.79
N VAL A 230 -2.85 -1.27 37.72
CA VAL A 230 -1.78 -0.28 37.47
C VAL A 230 -0.71 -0.85 36.53
N ASP A 231 -0.34 -2.12 36.71
CA ASP A 231 0.68 -2.81 35.90
C ASP A 231 0.09 -3.54 34.68
N THR A 232 -1.02 -3.04 34.16
CA THR A 232 -1.73 -3.65 33.04
C THR A 232 -0.93 -3.60 31.74
N ARG A 233 -1.18 -4.59 30.87
CA ARG A 233 -0.65 -4.58 29.51
C ARG A 233 -1.34 -3.51 28.69
N ILE A 234 -0.58 -2.47 28.38
CA ILE A 234 -1.06 -1.35 27.59
C ILE A 234 -1.21 -1.77 26.11
N PRO A 235 -2.38 -1.54 25.48
CA PRO A 235 -2.55 -1.83 24.06
C PRO A 235 -1.59 -1.04 23.17
N PRO A 236 -1.06 -1.61 22.07
CA PRO A 236 -0.02 -0.98 21.26
C PRO A 236 -0.47 0.29 20.51
N TRP A 237 -1.77 0.55 20.45
CA TRP A 237 -2.35 1.73 19.81
C TRP A 237 -2.52 2.93 20.77
N THR A 238 -2.24 2.76 22.07
CA THR A 238 -2.31 3.87 23.03
C THR A 238 -1.14 4.84 22.81
N GLY A 239 -1.38 6.13 23.03
CA GLY A 239 -0.36 7.17 22.90
C GLY A 239 0.61 7.24 24.08
N GLU A 240 1.70 7.99 23.88
CA GLU A 240 2.76 8.26 24.85
C GLU A 240 2.28 8.89 26.15
N LYS A 241 1.24 9.74 26.09
CA LYS A 241 0.74 10.49 27.25
C LYS A 241 0.15 9.60 28.34
N VAL A 242 -0.50 8.50 27.97
CA VAL A 242 -1.08 7.57 28.96
C VAL A 242 0.01 6.79 29.68
N ILE A 243 1.05 6.40 28.95
CA ILE A 243 2.23 5.73 29.53
C ILE A 243 2.93 6.68 30.51
N TRP A 244 3.09 7.95 30.14
CA TRP A 244 3.62 8.96 31.04
C TRP A 244 2.76 9.14 32.28
N TRP A 245 1.43 9.22 32.14
CA TRP A 245 0.53 9.32 33.29
C TRP A 245 0.62 8.09 34.21
N LEU A 246 0.63 6.88 33.66
CA LEU A 246 0.74 5.64 34.44
C LEU A 246 2.07 5.57 35.23
N LEU A 247 3.18 5.96 34.62
CA LEU A 247 4.49 5.90 35.27
C LEU A 247 4.70 6.99 36.32
N ASN A 248 4.26 8.23 36.07
CA ASN A 248 4.55 9.36 36.95
C ASN A 248 3.44 9.65 37.98
N GLU A 249 2.16 9.45 37.62
CA GLU A 249 1.04 9.72 38.53
C GLU A 249 0.53 8.44 39.20
N ALA A 250 0.36 7.35 38.44
CA ALA A 250 -0.12 6.08 38.98
C ALA A 250 0.98 5.17 39.55
N HIS A 251 2.26 5.59 39.43
CA HIS A 251 3.43 4.86 39.93
C HIS A 251 3.48 3.40 39.46
N ALA A 252 3.17 3.14 38.19
CA ALA A 252 3.28 1.81 37.61
C ALA A 252 4.73 1.32 37.61
N ASP A 253 4.93 0.02 37.88
CA ASP A 253 6.26 -0.56 38.00
C ASP A 253 6.77 -1.06 36.62
N PRO A 254 7.78 -0.40 36.03
CA PRO A 254 8.33 -0.77 34.74
C PRO A 254 9.30 -1.98 34.81
N THR A 255 9.66 -2.43 36.02
CA THR A 255 10.63 -3.50 36.26
C THR A 255 10.00 -4.89 36.23
N ILE A 256 8.67 -4.97 36.26
CA ILE A 256 7.92 -6.22 36.18
C ILE A 256 8.21 -6.93 34.85
N GLU A 257 8.58 -8.21 34.94
CA GLU A 257 8.83 -9.04 33.78
C GLU A 257 7.52 -9.33 33.05
N VAL A 258 7.50 -9.07 31.74
CA VAL A 258 6.33 -9.36 30.92
C VAL A 258 6.50 -10.73 30.28
N PRO A 259 5.64 -11.73 30.62
CA PRO A 259 5.72 -13.05 30.02
C PRO A 259 5.58 -12.97 28.50
N ALA A 260 6.52 -13.58 27.77
CA ALA A 260 6.41 -13.71 26.33
C ALA A 260 5.26 -14.67 25.99
N GLU A 261 4.12 -14.14 25.56
CA GLU A 261 3.08 -14.94 24.91
C GLU A 261 3.64 -15.53 23.62
N VAL A 262 3.96 -16.83 23.65
CA VAL A 262 4.05 -17.64 22.44
C VAL A 262 2.62 -18.04 22.10
N PRO A 263 2.01 -17.56 21.00
CA PRO A 263 0.67 -17.97 20.66
C PRO A 263 0.67 -19.48 20.35
N GLY A 264 0.02 -20.28 21.18
CA GLY A 264 -0.31 -21.68 20.86
C GLY A 264 0.42 -22.80 21.61
N ILE A 265 1.04 -22.54 22.77
CA ILE A 265 1.49 -23.62 23.67
C ILE A 265 0.61 -23.57 24.93
N GLU A 266 -0.34 -24.52 25.03
CA GLU A 266 -1.08 -24.76 26.27
C GLU A 266 -0.09 -25.08 27.39
N GLN A 267 -0.26 -24.42 28.53
CA GLN A 267 0.55 -24.56 29.74
C GLN A 267 0.43 -25.96 30.38
N ASP A 268 -0.48 -26.80 29.87
CA ASP A 268 -0.81 -28.12 30.42
C ASP A 268 0.04 -29.27 29.86
N LEU A 269 0.96 -29.03 28.91
CA LEU A 269 1.80 -30.07 28.30
C LEU A 269 3.29 -30.00 28.65
N LEU A 270 3.72 -29.06 29.50
CA LEU A 270 5.10 -28.97 29.95
C LEU A 270 5.21 -29.47 31.38
N GLY A 271 5.60 -30.74 31.48
CA GLY A 271 6.11 -31.31 32.72
C GLY A 271 7.27 -30.50 33.29
N ASP A 272 7.35 -30.57 34.61
CA ASP A 272 8.05 -29.75 35.60
C ASP A 272 9.59 -29.64 35.48
N ASN A 273 10.22 -29.79 34.30
CA ASN A 273 11.70 -29.80 34.19
C ASN A 273 12.25 -29.41 32.81
N SER A 274 12.06 -28.15 32.40
CA SER A 274 13.04 -27.52 31.50
C SER A 274 13.05 -26.00 31.68
N GLU A 275 14.16 -25.49 32.22
CA GLU A 275 14.54 -24.09 32.16
C GLU A 275 14.76 -23.67 30.70
N ILE A 276 13.66 -23.45 29.98
CA ILE A 276 13.72 -22.68 28.74
C ILE A 276 14.06 -21.26 29.18
N VAL A 277 15.31 -20.84 28.94
CA VAL A 277 15.77 -19.46 29.14
C VAL A 277 14.90 -18.55 28.26
N ARG A 278 13.79 -18.06 28.82
CA ARG A 278 12.96 -17.05 28.17
C ARG A 278 13.74 -15.74 28.30
N PRO A 279 13.95 -14.99 27.20
CA PRO A 279 14.59 -13.70 27.32
C PRO A 279 13.72 -12.83 28.24
N HIS A 280 14.26 -12.43 29.39
CA HIS A 280 13.63 -11.46 30.28
C HIS A 280 13.34 -10.19 29.46
N ARG A 281 12.07 -9.82 29.35
CA ARG A 281 11.60 -8.63 28.62
C ARG A 281 10.88 -7.72 29.60
N THR A 282 11.32 -6.48 29.68
CA THR A 282 10.66 -5.44 30.49
C THR A 282 9.66 -4.63 29.65
N ALA A 283 8.88 -3.77 30.32
CA ALA A 283 7.98 -2.84 29.65
C ALA A 283 8.72 -1.96 28.62
N TYR A 284 10.00 -1.61 28.90
CA TYR A 284 10.86 -0.88 27.97
C TYR A 284 11.19 -1.69 26.70
N ASP A 285 11.46 -2.99 26.82
CA ASP A 285 11.80 -3.86 25.69
C ASP A 285 10.61 -4.12 24.77
N LEU A 286 9.38 -4.05 25.31
CA LEU A 286 8.15 -4.17 24.52
C LEU A 286 7.79 -2.88 23.76
N ALA A 287 8.41 -1.75 24.10
CA ALA A 287 8.14 -0.48 23.46
C ALA A 287 8.74 -0.41 22.04
N SER A 288 7.87 -0.61 21.04
CA SER A 288 8.25 -0.60 19.62
C SER A 288 8.69 0.80 19.12
N SER A 289 8.02 1.86 19.58
CA SER A 289 8.29 3.23 19.15
C SER A 289 9.41 3.88 19.97
N ARG A 290 10.27 4.66 19.29
CA ARG A 290 11.31 5.47 19.94
C ARG A 290 10.71 6.48 20.91
N ALA A 291 9.58 7.08 20.56
CA ALA A 291 8.96 8.12 21.37
C ALA A 291 8.39 7.54 22.68
N VAL A 292 7.83 6.32 22.64
CA VAL A 292 7.44 5.58 23.85
C VAL A 292 8.66 5.24 24.71
N ARG A 293 9.76 4.79 24.11
CA ARG A 293 11.02 4.56 24.85
C ARG A 293 11.57 5.84 25.48
N ASP A 294 11.44 6.97 24.80
CA ASP A 294 11.87 8.26 25.34
C ASP A 294 10.99 8.69 26.55
N VAL A 295 9.71 8.30 26.62
CA VAL A 295 8.88 8.49 27.84
C VAL A 295 9.47 7.75 29.05
N PHE A 296 9.85 6.48 28.92
CA PHE A 296 10.52 5.75 30.02
C PHE A 296 11.82 6.42 30.45
N ARG A 297 12.59 6.96 29.50
CA ARG A 297 13.84 7.68 29.79
C ARG A 297 13.60 9.02 30.49
N ARG A 298 12.49 9.70 30.17
CA ARG A 298 12.04 10.91 30.88
C ARG A 298 11.58 10.60 32.29
N SER A 299 10.74 9.58 32.46
CA SER A 299 10.30 9.14 33.79
C SER A 299 11.46 8.70 34.67
N ALA A 300 12.46 8.01 34.11
CA ALA A 300 13.69 7.66 34.81
C ALA A 300 14.53 8.89 35.23
N GLY A 301 14.47 9.98 34.46
CA GLY A 301 15.11 11.24 34.83
C GLY A 301 14.32 12.07 35.86
N ALA A 302 12.99 12.03 35.79
CA ALA A 302 12.10 12.73 36.71
C ALA A 302 12.04 12.07 38.10
N HIS A 303 12.12 10.73 38.13
CA HIS A 303 12.00 9.94 39.34
C HIS A 303 13.08 8.84 39.42
N PRO A 304 14.35 9.22 39.61
CA PRO A 304 15.46 8.25 39.65
C PRO A 304 15.38 7.29 40.85
N ASP A 305 14.72 7.70 41.95
CA ASP A 305 14.70 6.95 43.21
C ASP A 305 13.53 5.95 43.33
N LEU A 306 12.53 6.02 42.43
CA LEU A 306 11.33 5.19 42.54
C LEU A 306 11.58 3.73 42.13
N TRP A 307 12.37 3.51 41.08
CA TRP A 307 12.58 2.19 40.48
C TRP A 307 14.04 2.03 40.03
N ASP A 308 14.53 0.79 39.96
CA ASP A 308 15.83 0.49 39.33
C ASP A 308 15.69 0.54 37.80
N TRP A 309 15.64 1.75 37.26
CA TRP A 309 15.41 2.00 35.83
C TRP A 309 16.52 1.43 34.94
N LEU A 310 17.78 1.51 35.37
CA LEU A 310 18.94 1.14 34.56
C LEU A 310 19.27 -0.35 34.64
N GLY A 311 19.05 -0.98 35.80
CA GLY A 311 19.25 -2.41 36.01
C GLY A 311 18.00 -3.20 35.63
N ALA A 312 17.08 -3.34 36.57
CA ALA A 312 15.86 -4.12 36.40
C ALA A 312 14.97 -3.62 35.25
N GLY A 313 14.81 -2.30 35.09
CA GLY A 313 14.00 -1.68 34.02
C GLY A 313 14.66 -1.69 32.63
N ARG A 314 15.96 -1.99 32.53
CA ARG A 314 16.77 -2.01 31.28
C ARG A 314 16.70 -0.73 30.44
N VAL A 315 16.45 0.42 31.04
CA VAL A 315 16.46 1.71 30.34
C VAL A 315 17.92 2.11 30.06
N PRO A 316 18.37 2.26 28.81
CA PRO A 316 19.80 2.45 28.51
C PRO A 316 20.41 3.78 28.98
N SER A 317 19.58 4.82 29.16
CA SER A 317 20.03 6.13 29.63
C SER A 317 18.83 7.00 30.02
N VAL A 318 19.00 7.79 31.08
CA VAL A 318 18.04 8.83 31.48
C VAL A 318 18.03 9.98 30.47
N LEU A 319 16.85 10.55 30.24
CA LEU A 319 16.65 11.67 29.33
C LEU A 319 15.94 12.80 30.08
N SER A 320 16.72 13.72 30.64
CA SER A 320 16.19 14.93 31.29
C SER A 320 15.56 15.87 30.26
N GLN A 321 14.54 16.60 30.69
CA GLN A 321 13.80 17.57 29.89
C GLN A 321 14.73 18.67 29.31
N GLU A 322 15.75 19.07 30.07
CA GLU A 322 16.75 20.06 29.65
C GLU A 322 17.59 19.57 28.45
N MET A 323 17.96 18.29 28.44
CA MET A 323 18.75 17.69 27.34
C MET A 323 17.92 17.53 26.06
N GLU A 324 16.60 17.43 26.15
CA GLU A 324 15.73 17.41 24.97
C GLU A 324 15.61 18.79 24.34
N ASP A 325 15.44 19.82 25.17
CA ASP A 325 15.32 21.20 24.73
C ASP A 325 16.61 21.67 24.04
N GLU A 326 17.79 21.28 24.54
CA GLU A 326 19.06 21.55 23.85
C GLU A 326 19.14 20.85 22.49
N ARG A 327 18.77 19.57 22.41
CA ARG A 327 18.78 18.83 21.14
C ARG A 327 17.76 19.35 20.14
N LEU A 328 16.64 19.92 20.60
CA LEU A 328 15.68 20.60 19.73
C LEU A 328 16.22 21.94 19.24
N LYS A 329 16.85 22.74 20.12
CA LYS A 329 17.52 23.99 19.75
C LYS A 329 18.62 23.75 18.71
N ASP A 330 19.43 22.72 18.88
CA ASP A 330 20.50 22.37 17.93
C ASP A 330 19.94 21.92 16.58
N LYS A 331 18.87 21.13 16.58
CA LYS A 331 18.18 20.75 15.33
C LYS A 331 17.54 21.92 14.61
N ILE A 332 17.03 22.92 15.34
CA ILE A 332 16.47 24.14 14.76
C ILE A 332 17.59 24.97 14.15
N LYS A 333 18.68 25.20 14.88
CA LYS A 333 19.88 25.91 14.38
C LYS A 333 20.48 25.25 13.14
N GLU A 334 20.53 23.91 13.10
CA GLU A 334 21.03 23.16 11.93
C GLU A 334 20.10 23.27 10.72
N ARG A 335 18.79 23.37 10.93
CA ARG A 335 17.84 23.59 9.83
C ARG A 335 17.94 25.01 9.28
N GLU A 336 18.05 26.00 10.17
CA GLU A 336 18.22 27.40 9.79
C GLU A 336 19.53 27.62 9.03
N SER A 337 20.64 26.98 9.43
CA SER A 337 21.91 27.07 8.69
C SER A 337 21.82 26.44 7.29
N LYS A 338 21.20 25.27 7.17
CA LYS A 338 20.99 24.60 5.86
C LYS A 338 20.07 25.38 4.93
N GLU A 339 19.06 26.07 5.47
CA GLU A 339 18.17 26.91 4.68
C GLU A 339 18.89 28.18 4.20
N LYS A 340 19.73 28.78 5.06
CA LYS A 340 20.57 29.92 4.71
C LYS A 340 21.60 29.57 3.62
N GLU A 341 22.25 28.41 3.70
CA GLU A 341 23.17 27.91 2.67
C GLU A 341 22.47 27.69 1.32
N ARG A 342 21.27 27.10 1.33
CA ARG A 342 20.47 26.90 0.11
C ARG A 342 20.03 28.23 -0.51
N ALA A 343 19.67 29.21 0.31
CA ALA A 343 19.30 30.54 -0.15
C ALA A 343 20.50 31.25 -0.80
N SER A 344 21.69 31.15 -0.22
CA SER A 344 22.92 31.71 -0.80
C SER A 344 23.29 31.05 -2.14
N GLN A 345 23.17 29.73 -2.25
CA GLN A 345 23.45 29.01 -3.52
C GLN A 345 22.46 29.36 -4.64
N LEU A 346 21.19 29.65 -4.31
CA LEU A 346 20.19 30.06 -5.31
C LEU A 346 20.45 31.48 -5.87
N VAL A 347 21.05 32.36 -5.07
CA VAL A 347 21.43 33.71 -5.50
C VAL A 347 22.67 33.64 -6.40
N GLU A 348 23.68 32.83 -6.04
CA GLU A 348 24.92 32.69 -6.80
C GLU A 348 24.71 32.09 -8.21
N VAL A 349 23.73 31.20 -8.37
CA VAL A 349 23.38 30.61 -9.68
C VAL A 349 22.62 31.61 -10.58
N ALA A 350 21.97 32.62 -10.01
CA ALA A 350 21.24 33.63 -10.77
C ALA A 350 22.17 34.71 -11.38
N ASP A 351 23.39 34.86 -10.86
CA ASP A 351 24.36 35.88 -11.27
C ASP A 351 25.37 35.40 -12.34
N ILE A 352 25.19 34.18 -12.90
CA ILE A 352 26.04 33.68 -14.00
C ILE A 352 25.52 34.26 -15.34
N PRO A 353 26.30 35.10 -16.05
CA PRO A 353 25.90 35.63 -17.35
C PRO A 353 25.90 34.51 -18.41
N ILE A 354 24.77 34.37 -19.14
CA ILE A 354 24.62 33.42 -20.24
C ILE A 354 25.10 34.10 -21.54
N ASP A 355 26.22 33.64 -22.11
CA ASP A 355 26.64 33.98 -23.47
C ASP A 355 25.76 33.23 -24.50
N GLU A 356 25.14 33.95 -25.42
CA GLU A 356 24.29 33.40 -26.49
C GLU A 356 25.12 32.81 -27.65
N PRO A 357 24.86 31.57 -28.11
CA PRO A 357 25.46 31.03 -29.33
C PRO A 357 24.74 31.52 -30.61
N PRO A 358 25.41 31.58 -31.78
CA PRO A 358 24.87 32.21 -32.98
C PRO A 358 23.82 31.35 -33.70
N VAL A 359 22.74 31.99 -34.11
CA VAL A 359 21.60 31.40 -34.84
C VAL A 359 21.97 31.14 -36.31
N ARG A 360 21.84 29.88 -36.76
CA ARG A 360 21.76 29.51 -38.18
C ARG A 360 20.31 29.50 -38.64
N SER A 361 20.04 30.15 -39.76
CA SER A 361 18.76 30.21 -40.45
C SER A 361 18.49 28.94 -41.26
N GLU A 362 17.37 28.25 -41.03
CA GLU A 362 16.77 27.40 -42.06
C GLU A 362 15.25 27.58 -42.14
N THR A 363 14.81 27.79 -43.37
CA THR A 363 13.43 27.90 -43.83
C THR A 363 12.74 26.54 -43.75
N ASN A 364 11.54 26.47 -43.18
CA ASN A 364 10.63 25.35 -43.44
C ASN A 364 9.20 25.84 -43.69
N ASN A 365 8.83 25.72 -44.96
CA ASN A 365 7.50 25.94 -45.52
C ASN A 365 6.74 24.61 -45.40
N GLY A 366 5.61 24.59 -44.70
CA GLY A 366 4.74 23.41 -44.54
C GLY A 366 3.32 23.79 -44.11
N PRO A 367 2.28 23.02 -44.51
CA PRO A 367 0.92 23.51 -44.56
C PRO A 367 0.24 23.60 -43.18
N ARG A 368 -0.34 24.78 -42.90
CA ARG A 368 -1.17 25.06 -41.71
C ARG A 368 -2.35 24.09 -41.63
N ARG A 369 -2.38 23.26 -40.58
CA ARG A 369 -3.60 22.58 -40.11
C ARG A 369 -4.30 23.47 -39.09
N LEU A 370 -5.53 23.86 -39.41
CA LEU A 370 -6.49 24.50 -38.52
C LEU A 370 -6.77 23.62 -37.30
N GLY A 371 -6.76 24.21 -36.11
CA GLY A 371 -7.50 23.70 -34.96
C GLY A 371 -6.76 23.78 -33.62
N GLY A 372 -7.07 24.81 -32.81
CA GLY A 372 -6.96 24.70 -31.35
C GLY A 372 -6.43 25.92 -30.60
N SER A 373 -7.36 26.76 -30.12
CA SER A 373 -7.23 27.61 -28.91
C SER A 373 -6.15 28.71 -28.89
N ALA A 374 -6.34 29.76 -29.69
CA ALA A 374 -5.69 31.05 -29.46
C ALA A 374 -6.34 31.75 -28.26
N GLY A 375 -5.70 31.64 -27.10
CA GLY A 375 -6.02 32.43 -25.92
C GLY A 375 -4.72 32.90 -25.29
N SER A 376 -4.47 34.21 -25.35
CA SER A 376 -3.52 34.97 -24.49
C SER A 376 -2.05 35.14 -24.93
N ALA A 377 -1.62 34.66 -26.09
CA ALA A 377 -0.24 34.87 -26.57
C ALA A 377 -0.14 35.85 -27.76
N ASP A 378 -1.15 35.92 -28.63
CA ASP A 378 -1.09 36.71 -29.87
C ASP A 378 -1.31 38.23 -29.69
N ALA A 379 -1.65 38.72 -28.50
CA ALA A 379 -1.87 40.15 -28.27
C ALA A 379 -0.58 40.98 -28.12
N VAL A 380 0.60 40.34 -28.06
CA VAL A 380 1.90 41.02 -27.85
C VAL A 380 2.76 41.02 -29.13
N ALA A 381 2.35 40.27 -30.16
CA ALA A 381 3.04 40.19 -31.45
C ALA A 381 2.72 41.42 -32.31
N GLY A 382 3.41 42.53 -32.04
CA GLY A 382 3.31 43.77 -32.84
C GLY A 382 3.55 45.08 -32.08
N LEU A 383 3.78 45.02 -30.77
CA LEU A 383 4.03 46.20 -29.94
C LEU A 383 5.52 46.55 -29.88
N THR A 384 5.84 47.84 -29.73
CA THR A 384 7.23 48.28 -29.54
C THR A 384 7.81 47.67 -28.25
N PRO A 385 9.14 47.41 -28.20
CA PRO A 385 9.77 46.77 -27.06
C PRO A 385 9.54 47.51 -25.73
N GLU A 386 9.38 48.84 -25.76
CA GLU A 386 9.04 49.63 -24.58
C GLU A 386 7.61 49.39 -24.06
N MET A 387 6.63 49.18 -24.96
CA MET A 387 5.26 48.83 -24.56
C MET A 387 5.18 47.40 -24.03
N ILE A 388 5.97 46.48 -24.58
CA ILE A 388 6.09 45.10 -24.07
C ILE A 388 6.63 45.13 -22.64
N ALA A 389 7.71 45.87 -22.38
CA ALA A 389 8.29 46.02 -21.06
C ALA A 389 7.30 46.63 -20.05
N LYS A 390 6.48 47.59 -20.49
CA LYS A 390 5.44 48.20 -19.65
C LYS A 390 4.34 47.20 -19.28
N VAL A 391 3.85 46.42 -20.25
CA VAL A 391 2.83 45.38 -20.03
C VAL A 391 3.37 44.27 -19.13
N GLU A 392 4.63 43.89 -19.28
CA GLU A 392 5.26 42.86 -18.46
C GLU A 392 5.51 43.33 -17.02
N ARG A 393 5.87 44.61 -16.83
CA ARG A 393 6.01 45.24 -15.51
C ARG A 393 4.67 45.30 -14.78
N GLU A 394 3.59 45.65 -15.49
CA GLU A 394 2.24 45.65 -14.94
C GLU A 394 1.75 44.23 -14.62
N ARG A 395 2.08 43.25 -15.46
CA ARG A 395 1.76 41.83 -15.21
C ARG A 395 2.50 41.28 -14.00
N ARG A 396 3.77 41.64 -13.80
CA ARG A 396 4.55 41.27 -12.60
C ARG A 396 4.00 41.94 -11.34
N ALA A 397 3.62 43.22 -11.40
CA ALA A 397 3.00 43.91 -10.27
C ALA A 397 1.69 43.25 -9.85
N ARG A 398 0.81 42.94 -10.81
CA ARG A 398 -0.48 42.29 -10.54
C ARG A 398 -0.32 40.86 -9.99
N ALA A 399 0.70 40.13 -10.43
CA ALA A 399 1.05 38.82 -9.88
C ALA A 399 1.60 38.91 -8.44
N ALA A 400 2.35 39.96 -8.11
CA ALA A 400 2.83 40.21 -6.77
C ALA A 400 1.69 40.59 -5.81
N GLU A 401 0.76 41.44 -6.26
CA GLU A 401 -0.46 41.79 -5.51
C GLU A 401 -1.36 40.58 -5.27
N ALA A 402 -1.54 39.70 -6.27
CA ALA A 402 -2.31 38.46 -6.09
C ALA A 402 -1.67 37.52 -5.08
N ARG A 403 -0.33 37.46 -5.02
CA ARG A 403 0.41 36.70 -4.00
C ARG A 403 0.22 37.30 -2.60
N LEU A 404 0.33 38.62 -2.47
CA LEU A 404 0.10 39.31 -1.21
C LEU A 404 -1.35 39.16 -0.73
N ASN A 405 -2.33 39.20 -1.64
CA ASN A 405 -3.74 39.00 -1.30
C ASN A 405 -4.04 37.55 -0.86
N MET A 406 -3.37 36.55 -1.46
CA MET A 406 -3.45 35.15 -0.97
C MET A 406 -2.80 34.94 0.39
N LEU A 407 -1.76 35.72 0.73
CA LEU A 407 -1.09 35.69 2.04
C LEU A 407 -1.85 36.50 3.10
N SER A 408 -2.60 37.52 2.70
CA SER A 408 -3.39 38.40 3.58
C SER A 408 -4.81 37.90 3.83
N GLY A 409 -5.24 36.79 3.21
CA GLY A 409 -6.56 36.21 3.42
C GLY A 409 -6.65 35.46 4.75
N ARG A 410 -7.03 36.19 5.80
CA ARG A 410 -7.62 35.65 7.04
C ARG A 410 -9.03 36.18 7.21
#